data_AF-A0A1B8D0I3-F1
#
_entry.id   AF-A0A1B8D0I3-F1
#
_cell.length_a   1.000
_cell.length_b   1.000
_cell.length_c   1.000
_cell.angle_alpha   90.00
_cell.angle_beta   90.00
_cell.angle_gamma   90.00
#
_symmetry.space_group_name_H-M   'P 1'
#
loop_
_entity.id
_entity.type
_entity.pdbx_description
1 polymer ?
#
loop_
_entity_poly.entity_id
_entity_poly.type
_entity_poly.pdbx_seq_one_letter_code
_entity_poly.pdbx_strand_id
1 'polypeptide(L)'
;MVLKTPQWSSYSALLHLCTKHALLAHLVVAFSVRDMAHEDDAELDILAIEHYRKALGMFIEHLGSSNRELWITFPALWLFIHYEQQYGDSPRALQRHLEGVRDVVDSHGYALFPGSIGGSTTMNVAGEEMPRQILDRLALWTIYHDAAAATFGFGGGLIRLLKEQYPGSIERIRPSSSTAIRDAWGSGYPPEENFWDLQVIPLENLMHESILLRYELSLLRQGNENGLDAKGLISIGRKLKQLEQGYSSLIEAALSRKIERTTILSNMCVAAATYLAVVIQYERLAFETCPSAAVSKTLQACASLHEYEGDGYMRRVAWPMFAAGLEIDDPIHQSWLLERFDNIKGTNMKRAAIVLKGVFLEKRRMKGPVDYLSWIKAGKFQGFVI
;
A
#
# COMPACT_ATOMS: atom_id res chain seq x y z
N MET A 1 -0.04 2.40 6.72
CA MET A 1 0.35 1.61 7.91
C MET A 1 1.33 2.42 8.74
N VAL A 2 1.25 2.40 10.06
CA VAL A 2 1.96 3.32 10.97
C VAL A 2 3.00 2.56 11.80
N LEU A 3 4.16 3.14 12.11
CA LEU A 3 5.14 2.55 13.03
C LEU A 3 4.57 2.66 14.43
N LYS A 4 4.25 1.55 15.07
CA LYS A 4 3.62 1.47 16.39
C LYS A 4 4.25 0.33 17.18
N THR A 5 4.08 0.32 18.50
CA THR A 5 4.43 -0.82 19.34
C THR A 5 3.84 -2.12 18.75
N PRO A 6 4.66 -3.16 18.48
CA PRO A 6 4.21 -4.35 17.74
C PRO A 6 3.00 -5.06 18.35
N GLN A 7 2.95 -5.19 19.68
CA GLN A 7 1.84 -5.80 20.42
C GLN A 7 0.50 -5.13 20.13
N TRP A 8 0.51 -3.81 19.93
CA TRP A 8 -0.69 -2.99 19.74
C TRP A 8 -0.88 -2.62 18.27
N SER A 9 -0.36 -3.43 17.34
CA SER A 9 -0.46 -3.17 15.91
C SER A 9 -1.58 -3.96 15.24
N SER A 10 -1.99 -3.54 14.04
CA SER A 10 -2.93 -4.32 13.21
C SER A 10 -2.38 -5.70 12.85
N TYR A 11 -1.06 -5.87 12.81
CA TYR A 11 -0.43 -7.17 12.62
C TYR A 11 -0.71 -8.11 13.78
N SER A 12 -0.63 -7.63 15.02
CA SER A 12 -0.96 -8.46 16.20
C SER A 12 -2.42 -8.90 16.20
N ALA A 13 -3.33 -7.99 15.83
CA ALA A 13 -4.74 -8.32 15.69
C ALA A 13 -4.99 -9.34 14.55
N LEU A 14 -4.29 -9.20 13.41
CA LEU A 14 -4.34 -10.18 12.33
C LEU A 14 -3.79 -11.55 12.77
N LEU A 15 -2.67 -11.59 13.48
CA LEU A 15 -2.12 -12.85 14.01
C LEU A 15 -3.11 -13.54 14.94
N HIS A 16 -3.86 -12.78 15.76
CA HIS A 16 -4.94 -13.34 16.56
C HIS A 16 -6.02 -13.99 15.69
N LEU A 17 -6.48 -13.33 14.62
CA LEU A 17 -7.41 -13.93 13.65
C LEU A 17 -6.84 -15.20 13.00
N CYS A 18 -5.53 -15.26 12.75
CA CYS A 18 -4.89 -16.43 12.17
C CYS A 18 -4.92 -17.65 13.09
N THR A 19 -5.07 -17.47 14.41
CA THR A 19 -5.28 -18.59 15.35
C THR A 19 -6.69 -19.19 15.27
N LYS A 20 -7.64 -18.50 14.63
CA LYS A 20 -9.05 -18.87 14.60
C LYS A 20 -9.46 -19.65 13.35
N HIS A 21 -8.66 -19.63 12.29
CA HIS A 21 -9.03 -20.29 11.03
C HIS A 21 -7.83 -20.87 10.29
N ALA A 22 -7.93 -22.15 9.91
CA ALA A 22 -6.83 -22.92 9.33
C ALA A 22 -6.29 -22.34 8.01
N LEU A 23 -7.15 -21.71 7.19
CA LEU A 23 -6.71 -20.99 5.98
C LEU A 23 -5.70 -19.89 6.32
N LEU A 24 -6.03 -19.05 7.31
CA LEU A 24 -5.19 -17.92 7.72
C LEU A 24 -3.91 -18.42 8.39
N ALA A 25 -4.00 -19.49 9.19
CA ALA A 25 -2.83 -20.16 9.76
C ALA A 25 -1.87 -20.67 8.66
N HIS A 26 -2.39 -21.33 7.61
CA HIS A 26 -1.57 -21.77 6.49
C HIS A 26 -0.86 -20.60 5.78
N LEU A 27 -1.52 -19.46 5.60
CA LEU A 27 -0.89 -18.26 5.02
C LEU A 27 0.23 -17.70 5.89
N VAL A 28 0.00 -17.54 7.20
CA VAL A 28 1.04 -17.05 8.10
C VAL A 28 2.24 -17.99 8.13
N VAL A 29 2.01 -19.32 8.15
CA VAL A 29 3.11 -20.28 8.07
C VAL A 29 3.86 -20.16 6.74
N ALA A 30 3.16 -20.00 5.62
CA ALA A 30 3.82 -19.78 4.32
C ALA A 30 4.72 -18.54 4.34
N PHE A 31 4.27 -17.44 4.95
CA PHE A 31 5.10 -16.24 5.13
C PHE A 31 6.32 -16.50 6.02
N SER A 32 6.11 -17.10 7.19
CA SER A 32 7.17 -17.32 8.18
C SER A 32 8.25 -18.25 7.64
N VAL A 33 7.85 -19.37 7.02
CA VAL A 33 8.79 -20.32 6.41
C VAL A 33 9.59 -19.64 5.31
N ARG A 34 8.94 -18.85 4.45
CA ARG A 34 9.61 -18.15 3.35
C ARG A 34 10.53 -17.01 3.82
N ASP A 35 10.22 -16.34 4.93
CA ASP A 35 11.10 -15.31 5.50
C ASP A 35 12.33 -15.90 6.20
N MET A 36 12.18 -17.12 6.74
CA MET A 36 13.27 -17.90 7.35
C MET A 36 14.18 -18.55 6.31
N ALA A 37 13.67 -18.84 5.10
CA ALA A 37 14.46 -19.44 4.03
C ALA A 37 15.63 -18.52 3.62
N HIS A 38 16.84 -19.08 3.68
CA HIS A 38 18.02 -18.45 3.08
C HIS A 38 18.04 -18.67 1.56
N GLU A 39 18.91 -17.96 0.82
CA GLU A 39 18.87 -17.90 -0.65
C GLU A 39 19.00 -19.27 -1.37
N ASP A 40 19.36 -20.35 -0.67
CA ASP A 40 19.51 -21.71 -1.20
C ASP A 40 18.69 -22.79 -0.45
N ASP A 41 17.72 -22.41 0.39
CA ASP A 41 16.92 -23.37 1.16
C ASP A 41 15.69 -23.86 0.39
N ALA A 42 15.95 -24.76 -0.58
CA ALA A 42 14.91 -25.34 -1.44
C ALA A 42 13.82 -26.10 -0.67
N GLU A 43 14.14 -26.67 0.50
CA GLU A 43 13.17 -27.42 1.31
C GLU A 43 12.16 -26.49 1.97
N LEU A 44 12.63 -25.42 2.63
CA LEU A 44 11.73 -24.41 3.19
C LEU A 44 10.93 -23.70 2.10
N ASP A 45 11.53 -23.46 0.94
CA ASP A 45 10.84 -22.90 -0.21
C ASP A 45 9.66 -23.76 -0.68
N ILE A 46 9.88 -25.08 -0.84
CA ILE A 46 8.83 -26.03 -1.19
C ILE A 46 7.74 -26.03 -0.11
N LEU A 47 8.12 -26.10 1.16
CA LEU A 47 7.18 -26.11 2.28
C LEU A 47 6.31 -24.83 2.32
N ALA A 48 6.91 -23.65 2.11
CA ALA A 48 6.17 -22.40 2.04
C ALA A 48 5.14 -22.41 0.89
N ILE A 49 5.53 -22.92 -0.28
CA ILE A 49 4.65 -23.06 -1.45
C ILE A 49 3.51 -24.05 -1.16
N GLU A 50 3.77 -25.15 -0.47
CA GLU A 50 2.75 -26.12 -0.08
C GLU A 50 1.71 -25.50 0.85
N HIS A 51 2.15 -24.78 1.88
CA HIS A 51 1.25 -24.05 2.79
C HIS A 51 0.44 -22.99 2.05
N TYR A 52 1.07 -22.22 1.16
CA TYR A 52 0.40 -21.24 0.32
C TYR A 52 -0.66 -21.87 -0.58
N ARG A 53 -0.32 -22.96 -1.29
CA ARG A 53 -1.25 -23.68 -2.18
C ARG A 53 -2.42 -24.28 -1.41
N LYS A 54 -2.17 -24.82 -0.23
CA LYS A 54 -3.23 -25.34 0.64
C LYS A 54 -4.18 -24.24 1.10
N ALA A 55 -3.65 -23.08 1.51
CA ALA A 55 -4.49 -21.92 1.83
C ALA A 55 -5.31 -21.45 0.62
N LEU A 56 -4.72 -21.42 -0.58
CA LEU A 56 -5.43 -21.05 -1.81
C LEU A 56 -6.56 -22.02 -2.13
N GLY A 57 -6.34 -23.33 -2.02
CA GLY A 57 -7.38 -24.34 -2.20
C GLY A 57 -8.54 -24.14 -1.21
N MET A 58 -8.22 -23.96 0.07
CA MET A 58 -9.22 -23.66 1.11
C MET A 58 -9.97 -22.36 0.85
N PHE A 59 -9.31 -21.34 0.30
CA PHE A 59 -9.96 -20.08 -0.04
C PHE A 59 -10.94 -20.24 -1.20
N ILE A 60 -10.58 -21.00 -2.23
CA ILE A 60 -11.47 -21.29 -3.37
C ILE A 60 -12.71 -22.06 -2.88
N GLU A 61 -12.53 -23.08 -2.05
CA GLU A 61 -13.64 -23.84 -1.43
C GLU A 61 -14.52 -22.91 -0.58
N HIS A 62 -13.92 -22.03 0.21
CA HIS A 62 -14.62 -21.05 1.02
C HIS A 62 -15.48 -20.11 0.17
N LEU A 63 -14.96 -19.57 -0.94
CA LEU A 63 -15.72 -18.68 -1.83
C LEU A 63 -16.92 -19.39 -2.48
N GLY A 64 -16.79 -20.68 -2.77
CA GLY A 64 -17.86 -21.53 -3.33
C GLY A 64 -18.91 -22.01 -2.32
N SER A 65 -18.66 -21.86 -1.02
CA SER A 65 -19.57 -22.34 0.02
C SER A 65 -20.78 -21.43 0.22
N SER A 66 -21.97 -22.01 0.37
CA SER A 66 -23.21 -21.30 0.72
C SER A 66 -23.21 -20.75 2.15
N ASN A 67 -22.44 -21.37 3.05
CA ASN A 67 -22.33 -21.00 4.46
C ASN A 67 -21.00 -20.31 4.77
N ARG A 68 -20.44 -19.58 3.80
CA ARG A 68 -19.13 -18.95 3.97
C ARG A 68 -19.11 -17.87 5.05
N GLU A 69 -18.06 -17.89 5.85
CA GLU A 69 -17.79 -16.88 6.87
C GLU A 69 -17.14 -15.63 6.25
N LEU A 70 -17.96 -14.62 5.92
CA LEU A 70 -17.49 -13.42 5.20
C LEU A 70 -16.31 -12.70 5.86
N TRP A 71 -16.15 -12.82 7.18
CA TRP A 71 -15.04 -12.20 7.92
C TRP A 71 -13.66 -12.68 7.46
N ILE A 72 -13.54 -13.88 6.88
CA ILE A 72 -12.26 -14.45 6.42
C ILE A 72 -11.74 -13.74 5.17
N THR A 73 -12.63 -13.14 4.38
CA THR A 73 -12.36 -12.60 3.04
C THR A 73 -11.20 -11.61 3.04
N PHE A 74 -11.32 -10.49 3.76
CA PHE A 74 -10.29 -9.45 3.74
C PHE A 74 -8.97 -9.86 4.45
N PRO A 75 -8.97 -10.56 5.60
CA PRO A 75 -7.75 -11.10 6.18
C PRO A 75 -6.97 -12.01 5.22
N ALA A 76 -7.65 -12.95 4.55
CA ALA A 76 -7.02 -13.88 3.62
C ALA A 76 -6.45 -13.14 2.40
N LEU A 77 -7.25 -12.27 1.78
CA LEU A 77 -6.85 -11.52 0.59
C LEU A 77 -5.69 -10.57 0.87
N TRP A 78 -5.73 -9.88 2.00
CA TRP A 78 -4.63 -9.02 2.42
C TRP A 78 -3.33 -9.83 2.56
N LEU A 79 -3.38 -11.01 3.20
CA LEU A 79 -2.22 -11.91 3.30
C LEU A 79 -1.74 -12.41 1.92
N PHE A 80 -2.65 -12.82 1.02
CA PHE A 80 -2.27 -13.22 -0.34
C PHE A 80 -1.58 -12.09 -1.11
N ILE A 81 -2.12 -10.87 -1.06
CA ILE A 81 -1.53 -9.69 -1.70
C ILE A 81 -0.13 -9.41 -1.15
N HIS A 82 0.04 -9.41 0.17
CA HIS A 82 1.35 -9.18 0.79
C HIS A 82 2.35 -10.29 0.42
N TYR A 83 1.88 -11.54 0.30
CA TYR A 83 2.74 -12.68 -0.03
C TYR A 83 3.25 -12.54 -1.45
N GLU A 84 2.35 -12.27 -2.40
CA GLU A 84 2.72 -12.06 -3.80
C GLU A 84 3.60 -10.84 -4.01
N GLN A 85 3.40 -9.76 -3.25
CA GLN A 85 4.26 -8.59 -3.32
C GLN A 85 5.69 -8.89 -2.86
N GLN A 86 5.84 -9.76 -1.85
CA GLN A 86 7.13 -10.07 -1.27
C GLN A 86 7.85 -11.23 -1.95
N TYR A 87 7.13 -12.28 -2.30
CA TYR A 87 7.70 -13.55 -2.75
C TYR A 87 7.16 -14.01 -4.11
N GLY A 88 6.16 -13.34 -4.68
CA GLY A 88 5.51 -13.76 -5.90
C GLY A 88 6.44 -13.70 -7.12
N ASP A 89 6.56 -14.83 -7.81
CA ASP A 89 7.39 -14.99 -9.02
C ASP A 89 6.77 -14.34 -10.26
N SER A 90 5.47 -14.06 -10.23
CA SER A 90 4.75 -13.49 -11.36
C SER A 90 3.83 -12.34 -10.93
N PRO A 91 3.91 -11.17 -11.57
CA PRO A 91 2.97 -10.06 -11.34
C PRO A 91 1.51 -10.44 -11.63
N ARG A 92 1.30 -11.46 -12.48
CA ARG A 92 -0.03 -11.98 -12.81
C ARG A 92 -0.72 -12.64 -11.62
N ALA A 93 0.04 -13.22 -10.69
CA ALA A 93 -0.54 -13.85 -9.50
C ALA A 93 -1.18 -12.79 -8.60
N LEU A 94 -0.46 -11.70 -8.33
CA LEU A 94 -1.01 -10.54 -7.61
C LEU A 94 -2.24 -9.96 -8.33
N GLN A 95 -2.17 -9.79 -9.65
CA GLN A 95 -3.30 -9.29 -10.43
C GLN A 95 -4.56 -10.16 -10.27
N ARG A 96 -4.42 -11.49 -10.33
CA ARG A 96 -5.54 -12.42 -10.14
C ARG A 96 -6.17 -12.31 -8.75
N HIS A 97 -5.37 -12.10 -7.70
CA HIS A 97 -5.92 -11.87 -6.37
C HIS A 97 -6.72 -10.57 -6.30
N LEU A 98 -6.22 -9.48 -6.88
CA LEU A 98 -6.94 -8.20 -6.93
C LEU A 98 -8.26 -8.31 -7.71
N GLU A 99 -8.24 -9.00 -8.87
CA GLU A 99 -9.44 -9.30 -9.66
C GLU A 99 -10.43 -10.17 -8.88
N GLY A 100 -9.94 -11.21 -8.20
CA GLY A 100 -10.76 -12.05 -7.33
C GLY A 100 -11.42 -11.28 -6.20
N VAL A 101 -10.72 -10.31 -5.57
CA VAL A 101 -11.34 -9.44 -4.55
C VAL A 101 -12.49 -8.64 -5.15
N ARG A 102 -12.24 -8.04 -6.32
CA ARG A 102 -13.26 -7.25 -7.04
C ARG A 102 -14.50 -8.10 -7.31
N ASP A 103 -14.34 -9.34 -7.77
CA ASP A 103 -15.47 -10.23 -8.11
C ASP A 103 -16.25 -10.68 -6.86
N VAL A 104 -15.55 -10.94 -5.75
CA VAL A 104 -16.19 -11.26 -4.46
C VAL A 104 -17.00 -10.07 -3.95
N VAL A 105 -16.49 -8.84 -4.07
CA VAL A 105 -17.19 -7.62 -3.68
C VAL A 105 -18.34 -7.30 -4.63
N ASP A 106 -18.21 -7.56 -5.93
CA ASP A 106 -19.29 -7.40 -6.90
C ASP A 106 -20.47 -8.31 -6.54
N SER A 107 -20.17 -9.55 -6.14
CA SER A 107 -21.18 -10.56 -5.79
C SER A 107 -21.78 -10.38 -4.40
N HIS A 108 -21.01 -9.88 -3.42
CA HIS A 108 -21.37 -9.91 -1.99
C HIS A 108 -21.18 -8.58 -1.26
N GLY A 109 -21.00 -7.48 -1.99
CA GLY A 109 -20.63 -6.17 -1.45
C GLY A 109 -21.61 -5.64 -0.40
N TYR A 110 -22.91 -5.90 -0.53
CA TYR A 110 -23.90 -5.50 0.48
C TYR A 110 -23.65 -6.11 1.87
N ALA A 111 -23.12 -7.32 1.93
CA ALA A 111 -22.78 -7.98 3.21
C ALA A 111 -21.39 -7.57 3.71
N LEU A 112 -20.46 -7.27 2.79
CA LEU A 112 -19.10 -6.82 3.11
C LEU A 112 -19.03 -5.33 3.49
N PHE A 113 -19.97 -4.51 3.02
CA PHE A 113 -20.03 -3.07 3.25
C PHE A 113 -21.46 -2.63 3.63
N PRO A 114 -21.94 -3.00 4.83
CA PRO A 114 -23.29 -2.66 5.27
C PRO A 114 -23.50 -1.15 5.32
N GLY A 115 -24.73 -0.72 5.04
CA GLY A 115 -25.09 0.69 4.87
C GLY A 115 -25.15 1.52 6.16
N SER A 116 -25.13 0.90 7.35
CA SER A 116 -25.23 1.61 8.63
C SER A 116 -23.86 2.03 9.17
N ILE A 117 -23.73 3.31 9.49
CA ILE A 117 -22.62 3.89 10.25
C ILE A 117 -23.05 4.01 11.70
N GLY A 118 -22.16 3.68 12.64
CA GLY A 118 -22.34 4.04 14.05
C GLY A 118 -23.06 2.96 14.85
N GLY A 119 -22.23 2.12 15.48
CA GLY A 119 -22.61 1.06 16.40
C GLY A 119 -21.41 0.16 16.56
N SER A 120 -21.09 -0.28 17.78
CA SER A 120 -20.15 -1.39 17.97
C SER A 120 -20.78 -2.61 17.31
N THR A 121 -20.42 -2.86 16.05
CA THR A 121 -20.95 -3.98 15.30
C THR A 121 -20.01 -5.13 15.58
N THR A 122 -20.49 -6.12 16.33
CA THR A 122 -19.76 -7.37 16.53
C THR A 122 -20.01 -8.30 15.35
N MET A 123 -19.02 -9.15 15.08
CA MET A 123 -19.09 -10.23 14.10
C MET A 123 -18.79 -11.54 14.82
N ASN A 124 -19.45 -12.62 14.41
CA ASN A 124 -19.09 -13.95 14.88
C ASN A 124 -17.86 -14.44 14.10
N VAL A 125 -16.76 -14.64 14.81
CA VAL A 125 -15.48 -15.16 14.31
C VAL A 125 -15.23 -16.48 15.03
N ALA A 126 -15.44 -17.60 14.33
CA ALA A 126 -15.27 -18.94 14.89
C ALA A 126 -15.98 -19.16 16.24
N GLY A 127 -17.19 -18.61 16.40
CA GLY A 127 -17.98 -18.71 17.63
C GLY A 127 -17.73 -17.59 18.65
N GLU A 128 -16.76 -16.70 18.41
CA GLU A 128 -16.45 -15.57 19.29
C GLU A 128 -16.96 -14.25 18.70
N GLU A 129 -17.53 -13.38 19.52
CA GLU A 129 -17.87 -12.03 19.08
C GLU A 129 -16.62 -11.15 19.04
N MET A 130 -16.30 -10.65 17.86
CA MET A 130 -15.17 -9.75 17.63
C MET A 130 -15.61 -8.41 17.03
N PRO A 131 -14.89 -7.30 17.29
CA PRO A 131 -15.18 -6.01 16.68
C PRO A 131 -14.97 -6.03 15.17
N ARG A 132 -15.98 -5.61 14.39
CA ARG A 132 -15.92 -5.55 12.92
C ARG A 132 -14.84 -4.61 12.37
N GLN A 133 -14.41 -3.64 13.16
CA GLN A 133 -13.47 -2.58 12.80
C GLN A 133 -12.12 -3.11 12.30
N ILE A 134 -11.68 -4.28 12.79
CA ILE A 134 -10.46 -4.91 12.27
C ILE A 134 -10.62 -5.38 10.82
N LEU A 135 -11.81 -5.85 10.43
CA LEU A 135 -12.10 -6.17 9.03
C LEU A 135 -12.16 -4.90 8.19
N ASP A 136 -12.76 -3.83 8.70
CA ASP A 136 -12.81 -2.56 7.97
C ASP A 136 -11.40 -2.01 7.72
N ARG A 137 -10.48 -2.18 8.67
CA ARG A 137 -9.06 -1.86 8.51
C ARG A 137 -8.40 -2.71 7.41
N LEU A 138 -8.62 -4.03 7.40
CA LEU A 138 -8.06 -4.93 6.38
C LEU A 138 -8.68 -4.72 5.00
N ALA A 139 -9.98 -4.42 4.94
CA ALA A 139 -10.69 -4.05 3.71
C ALA A 139 -10.12 -2.74 3.14
N LEU A 140 -9.98 -1.70 3.98
CA LEU A 140 -9.41 -0.42 3.58
C LEU A 140 -7.99 -0.57 3.05
N TRP A 141 -7.15 -1.38 3.69
CA TRP A 141 -5.80 -1.66 3.21
C TRP A 141 -5.79 -2.43 1.89
N THR A 142 -6.68 -3.41 1.73
CA THR A 142 -6.85 -4.13 0.46
C THR A 142 -7.25 -3.17 -0.67
N ILE A 143 -8.17 -2.25 -0.39
CA ILE A 143 -8.58 -1.18 -1.33
C ILE A 143 -7.40 -0.28 -1.68
N TYR A 144 -6.56 0.09 -0.69
CA TYR A 144 -5.37 0.88 -0.96
C TYR A 144 -4.34 0.14 -1.84
N HIS A 145 -4.16 -1.16 -1.62
CA HIS A 145 -3.28 -1.98 -2.46
C HIS A 145 -3.80 -2.05 -3.90
N ASP A 146 -5.10 -2.27 -4.10
CA ASP A 146 -5.72 -2.24 -5.43
C ASP A 146 -5.58 -0.87 -6.11
N ALA A 147 -5.86 0.20 -5.39
CA ALA A 147 -5.74 1.58 -5.86
C ALA A 147 -4.29 1.93 -6.25
N ALA A 148 -3.32 1.54 -5.43
CA ALA A 148 -1.90 1.77 -5.69
C ALA A 148 -1.37 0.95 -6.88
N ALA A 149 -1.87 -0.27 -7.07
CA ALA A 149 -1.53 -1.13 -8.20
C ALA A 149 -1.86 -0.48 -9.55
N ALA A 150 -2.94 0.33 -9.61
CA ALA A 150 -3.38 1.01 -10.82
C ALA A 150 -2.30 1.92 -11.44
N THR A 151 -1.38 2.44 -10.60
CA THR A 151 -0.23 3.24 -11.04
C THR A 151 0.69 2.49 -12.01
N PHE A 152 0.75 1.16 -11.87
CA PHE A 152 1.61 0.28 -12.66
C PHE A 152 0.85 -0.45 -13.78
N GLY A 153 -0.42 -0.10 -14.01
CA GLY A 153 -1.28 -0.78 -14.98
C GLY A 153 -1.85 -2.12 -14.49
N PHE A 154 -1.83 -2.37 -13.18
CA PHE A 154 -2.44 -3.54 -12.53
C PHE A 154 -3.61 -3.10 -11.64
N GLY A 155 -4.58 -3.96 -11.34
CA GLY A 155 -5.63 -3.64 -10.35
C GLY A 155 -6.43 -2.36 -10.65
N GLY A 156 -6.88 -1.68 -9.60
CA GLY A 156 -7.77 -0.52 -9.66
C GLY A 156 -9.23 -0.90 -9.91
N GLY A 157 -9.55 -2.19 -10.05
CA GLY A 157 -10.89 -2.67 -10.33
C GLY A 157 -11.80 -2.61 -9.10
N LEU A 158 -11.27 -2.92 -7.92
CA LEU A 158 -12.03 -2.91 -6.67
C LEU A 158 -12.39 -1.48 -6.27
N ILE A 159 -11.42 -0.56 -6.26
CA ILE A 159 -11.70 0.85 -5.91
C ILE A 159 -12.70 1.49 -6.90
N ARG A 160 -12.63 1.13 -8.19
CA ARG A 160 -13.59 1.57 -9.21
C ARG A 160 -15.00 1.06 -8.91
N LEU A 161 -15.11 -0.26 -8.69
CA LEU A 161 -16.37 -0.91 -8.33
C LEU A 161 -17.01 -0.25 -7.11
N LEU A 162 -16.23 0.05 -6.07
CA LEU A 162 -16.73 0.70 -4.86
C LEU A 162 -17.23 2.13 -5.14
N LYS A 163 -16.50 2.91 -5.95
CA LYS A 163 -16.93 4.26 -6.33
C LYS A 163 -18.22 4.27 -7.16
N GLU A 164 -18.41 3.26 -8.01
CA GLU A 164 -19.55 3.19 -8.95
C GLU A 164 -20.79 2.53 -8.34
N GLN A 165 -20.63 1.39 -7.67
CA GLN A 165 -21.75 0.59 -7.17
C GLN A 165 -22.01 0.75 -5.67
N TYR A 166 -21.01 1.16 -4.89
CA TYR A 166 -21.11 1.30 -3.44
C TYR A 166 -20.66 2.70 -2.96
N PRO A 167 -21.25 3.79 -3.48
CA PRO A 167 -20.80 5.14 -3.18
C PRO A 167 -20.83 5.45 -1.67
N GLY A 168 -19.83 6.17 -1.20
CA GLY A 168 -19.64 6.49 0.22
C GLY A 168 -19.05 5.34 1.05
N SER A 169 -18.88 4.13 0.51
CA SER A 169 -18.38 2.98 1.28
C SER A 169 -16.99 3.21 1.87
N ILE A 170 -16.08 3.82 1.10
CA ILE A 170 -14.71 4.12 1.52
C ILE A 170 -14.72 5.14 2.66
N GLU A 171 -15.55 6.18 2.53
CA GLU A 171 -15.75 7.23 3.53
C GLU A 171 -16.37 6.69 4.81
N ARG A 172 -17.19 5.63 4.72
CA ARG A 172 -17.77 4.92 5.88
C ARG A 172 -16.76 4.02 6.60
N ILE A 173 -16.01 3.21 5.87
CA ILE A 173 -15.07 2.26 6.49
C ILE A 173 -13.85 2.97 7.09
N ARG A 174 -13.49 4.17 6.61
CA ARG A 174 -12.30 4.87 7.07
C ARG A 174 -12.34 5.24 8.57
N PRO A 175 -13.38 5.91 9.10
CA PRO A 175 -13.53 6.15 10.54
C PRO A 175 -13.63 4.85 11.35
N SER A 176 -14.27 3.82 10.82
CA SER A 176 -14.33 2.50 11.48
C SER A 176 -12.94 1.86 11.61
N SER A 177 -12.15 1.92 10.54
CA SER A 177 -10.77 1.43 10.50
C SER A 177 -9.86 2.16 11.50
N SER A 178 -10.06 3.47 11.74
CA SER A 178 -9.17 4.22 12.64
C SER A 178 -9.27 3.77 14.10
N THR A 179 -10.41 3.21 14.53
CA THR A 179 -10.60 2.72 15.89
C THR A 179 -10.31 1.23 16.07
N ALA A 180 -9.97 0.52 14.99
CA ALA A 180 -9.87 -0.94 14.95
C ALA A 180 -9.02 -1.58 16.05
N ILE A 181 -7.87 -0.99 16.39
CA ILE A 181 -6.95 -1.57 17.37
C ILE A 181 -7.46 -1.39 18.79
N ARG A 182 -7.87 -0.16 19.13
CA ARG A 182 -8.49 0.14 20.42
C ARG A 182 -9.69 -0.76 20.66
N ASP A 183 -10.55 -0.90 19.64
CA ASP A 183 -11.76 -1.70 19.76
C ASP A 183 -11.42 -3.20 19.87
N ALA A 184 -10.43 -3.71 19.11
CA ALA A 184 -9.98 -5.10 19.17
C ALA A 184 -9.42 -5.51 20.55
N TRP A 185 -8.73 -4.61 21.24
CA TRP A 185 -8.14 -4.88 22.55
C TRP A 185 -9.01 -4.43 23.73
N GLY A 186 -10.06 -3.64 23.48
CA GLY A 186 -11.02 -3.19 24.47
C GLY A 186 -10.36 -2.57 25.70
N SER A 187 -10.74 -3.04 26.88
CA SER A 187 -10.18 -2.59 28.16
C SER A 187 -8.70 -2.93 28.36
N GLY A 188 -8.14 -3.83 27.55
CA GLY A 188 -6.71 -4.16 27.57
C GLY A 188 -5.84 -3.16 26.81
N TYR A 189 -6.44 -2.21 26.09
CA TYR A 189 -5.69 -1.23 25.28
C TYR A 189 -5.10 -0.11 26.14
N PRO A 190 -3.77 0.12 26.12
CA PRO A 190 -3.15 1.12 26.99
C PRO A 190 -3.57 2.56 26.69
N PRO A 191 -3.75 3.42 27.71
CA PRO A 191 -4.04 4.84 27.52
C PRO A 191 -2.99 5.58 26.67
N GLU A 192 -1.71 5.22 26.81
CA GLU A 192 -0.60 5.81 26.08
C GLU A 192 -0.71 5.52 24.57
N GLU A 193 -1.12 4.30 24.22
CA GLU A 193 -1.34 3.89 22.83
C GLU A 193 -2.56 4.58 22.22
N ASN A 194 -3.60 4.80 23.03
CA ASN A 194 -4.78 5.58 22.61
C ASN A 194 -4.42 7.05 22.37
N PHE A 195 -3.60 7.67 23.24
CA PHE A 195 -3.10 9.03 23.03
C PHE A 195 -2.19 9.10 21.79
N TRP A 196 -1.38 8.08 21.56
CA TRP A 196 -0.55 7.98 20.38
C TRP A 196 -1.39 7.89 19.08
N ASP A 197 -2.50 7.15 19.09
CA ASP A 197 -3.40 7.06 17.93
C ASP A 197 -3.94 8.44 17.52
N LEU A 198 -4.27 9.29 18.51
CA LEU A 198 -4.73 10.65 18.26
C LEU A 198 -3.70 11.50 17.51
N GLN A 199 -2.41 11.32 17.82
CA GLN A 199 -1.32 12.05 17.16
C GLN A 199 -1.12 11.62 15.69
N VAL A 200 -1.53 10.39 15.37
CA VAL A 200 -1.31 9.76 14.06
C VAL A 200 -2.45 10.01 13.07
N ILE A 201 -3.65 10.36 13.56
CA ILE A 201 -4.83 10.64 12.70
C ILE A 201 -4.50 11.59 11.53
N PRO A 202 -3.81 12.73 11.71
CA PRO A 202 -3.47 13.62 10.59
C PRO A 202 -2.58 12.94 9.54
N LEU A 203 -1.69 12.03 9.95
CA LEU A 203 -0.79 11.30 9.07
C LEU A 203 -1.56 10.27 8.24
N GLU A 204 -2.44 9.50 8.88
CA GLU A 204 -3.31 8.56 8.19
C GLU A 204 -4.24 9.29 7.21
N ASN A 205 -4.70 10.49 7.56
CA ASN A 205 -5.53 11.30 6.68
C ASN A 205 -4.76 11.75 5.43
N LEU A 206 -3.57 12.32 5.59
CA LEU A 206 -2.75 12.71 4.45
C LEU A 206 -2.42 11.52 3.55
N MET A 207 -2.07 10.37 4.14
CA MET A 207 -1.80 9.15 3.37
C MET A 207 -3.03 8.65 2.60
N HIS A 208 -4.20 8.63 3.24
CA HIS A 208 -5.44 8.22 2.57
C HIS A 208 -5.72 9.07 1.34
N GLU A 209 -5.72 10.40 1.50
CA GLU A 209 -5.98 11.32 0.38
C GLU A 209 -4.92 11.16 -0.72
N SER A 210 -3.65 10.97 -0.34
CA SER A 210 -2.55 10.75 -1.29
C SER A 210 -2.73 9.46 -2.10
N ILE A 211 -3.17 8.36 -1.47
CA ILE A 211 -3.44 7.09 -2.17
C ILE A 211 -4.62 7.24 -3.14
N LEU A 212 -5.69 7.94 -2.75
CA LEU A 212 -6.83 8.19 -3.64
C LEU A 212 -6.42 9.07 -4.84
N LEU A 213 -5.61 10.10 -4.62
CA LEU A 213 -5.07 10.94 -5.69
C LEU A 213 -4.12 10.18 -6.61
N ARG A 214 -3.28 9.29 -6.05
CA ARG A 214 -2.43 8.37 -6.84
C ARG A 214 -3.27 7.52 -7.79
N TYR A 215 -4.40 7.00 -7.33
CA TYR A 215 -5.34 6.27 -8.17
C TYR A 215 -5.98 7.16 -9.24
N GLU A 216 -6.48 8.35 -8.88
CA GLU A 216 -7.07 9.29 -9.84
C GLU A 216 -6.08 9.69 -10.95
N LEU A 217 -4.82 9.96 -10.60
CA LEU A 217 -3.75 10.22 -11.57
C LEU A 217 -3.50 9.03 -12.50
N SER A 218 -3.58 7.80 -11.98
CA SER A 218 -3.41 6.60 -12.80
C SER A 218 -4.50 6.46 -13.87
N LEU A 219 -5.73 6.87 -13.57
CA LEU A 219 -6.83 6.86 -14.54
C LEU A 219 -6.59 7.88 -15.67
N LEU A 220 -6.15 9.10 -15.33
CA LEU A 220 -5.81 10.12 -16.32
C LEU A 220 -4.70 9.66 -17.27
N ARG A 221 -3.70 8.94 -16.74
CA ARG A 221 -2.61 8.39 -17.56
C ARG A 221 -3.08 7.26 -18.48
N GLN A 222 -4.06 6.46 -18.06
CA GLN A 222 -4.59 5.33 -18.84
C GLN A 222 -5.61 5.75 -19.90
N GLY A 223 -6.47 6.74 -19.63
CA GLY A 223 -7.51 7.22 -20.54
C GLY A 223 -7.02 8.07 -21.72
N ASN A 224 -5.71 8.10 -21.96
CA ASN A 224 -5.04 9.06 -22.83
C ASN A 224 -5.14 8.77 -24.35
N GLU A 225 -6.03 7.86 -24.77
CA GLU A 225 -6.26 7.55 -26.19
C GLU A 225 -6.89 8.74 -26.96
N ASN A 226 -7.64 9.60 -26.25
CA ASN A 226 -8.31 10.78 -26.82
C ASN A 226 -7.65 12.12 -26.41
N GLY A 227 -6.43 12.08 -25.88
CA GLY A 227 -5.71 13.24 -25.33
C GLY A 227 -5.93 13.45 -23.83
N LEU A 228 -5.12 14.33 -23.24
CA LEU A 228 -5.05 14.53 -21.79
C LEU A 228 -6.30 15.26 -21.26
N ASP A 229 -7.01 14.66 -20.30
CA ASP A 229 -8.15 15.31 -19.64
C ASP A 229 -7.67 16.47 -18.74
N ALA A 230 -7.63 17.66 -19.35
CA ALA A 230 -7.21 18.90 -18.69
C ALA A 230 -8.10 19.25 -17.49
N LYS A 231 -9.40 18.93 -17.50
CA LYS A 231 -10.30 19.24 -16.39
C LYS A 231 -10.00 18.34 -15.19
N GLY A 232 -9.80 17.06 -15.42
CA GLY A 232 -9.36 16.10 -14.41
C GLY A 232 -8.03 16.52 -13.79
N LEU A 233 -7.05 16.91 -14.62
CA LEU A 233 -5.75 17.37 -14.15
C LEU A 233 -5.86 18.62 -13.26
N ILE A 234 -6.60 19.66 -13.70
CA ILE A 234 -6.83 20.87 -12.90
C ILE A 234 -7.51 20.56 -11.56
N SER A 235 -8.46 19.63 -11.56
CA SER A 235 -9.15 19.18 -10.34
C SER A 235 -8.17 18.56 -9.34
N ILE A 236 -7.30 17.66 -9.80
CA ILE A 236 -6.27 17.04 -8.96
C ILE A 236 -5.27 18.09 -8.44
N GLY A 237 -4.81 19.01 -9.29
CA GLY A 237 -3.91 20.09 -8.87
C GLY A 237 -4.50 20.96 -7.76
N ARG A 238 -5.82 21.23 -7.80
CA ARG A 238 -6.52 21.94 -6.71
C ARG A 238 -6.54 21.13 -5.41
N LYS A 239 -6.84 19.82 -5.48
CA LYS A 239 -6.82 18.94 -4.31
C LYS A 239 -5.43 18.86 -3.68
N LEU A 240 -4.37 18.73 -4.49
CA LEU A 240 -2.98 18.75 -4.01
C LEU A 240 -2.66 20.05 -3.27
N LYS A 241 -3.00 21.20 -3.84
CA LYS A 241 -2.81 22.50 -3.18
C LYS A 241 -3.56 22.61 -1.85
N GLN A 242 -4.78 22.08 -1.77
CA GLN A 242 -5.56 22.04 -0.52
C GLN A 242 -4.88 21.17 0.54
N LEU A 243 -4.33 20.01 0.15
CA LEU A 243 -3.57 19.15 1.06
C LEU A 243 -2.26 19.83 1.51
N GLU A 244 -1.53 20.48 0.61
CA GLU A 244 -0.33 21.25 0.97
C GLU A 244 -0.62 22.29 2.05
N GLN A 245 -1.71 23.04 1.88
CA GLN A 245 -2.13 24.07 2.83
C GLN A 245 -2.60 23.48 4.16
N GLY A 246 -3.36 22.38 4.13
CA GLY A 246 -3.90 21.74 5.32
C GLY A 246 -2.87 20.99 6.16
N TYR A 247 -1.77 20.55 5.54
CA TYR A 247 -0.74 19.72 6.17
C TYR A 247 0.67 20.33 6.12
N SER A 248 0.80 21.64 5.84
CA SER A 248 2.09 22.32 5.67
C SER A 248 3.02 22.13 6.87
N SER A 249 2.55 22.36 8.08
CA SER A 249 3.34 22.22 9.31
C SER A 249 3.88 20.80 9.51
N LEU A 250 3.10 19.80 9.12
CA LEU A 250 3.48 18.39 9.20
C LEU A 250 4.56 18.05 8.16
N ILE A 251 4.38 18.53 6.93
CA ILE A 251 5.36 18.36 5.85
C ILE A 251 6.67 19.07 6.22
N GLU A 252 6.60 20.30 6.75
CA GLU A 252 7.77 21.05 7.22
C GLU A 252 8.48 20.34 8.38
N ALA A 253 7.73 19.79 9.34
CA ALA A 253 8.29 19.00 10.43
C ALA A 253 9.02 17.76 9.92
N ALA A 254 8.42 17.01 8.98
CA ALA A 254 9.02 15.83 8.36
C ALA A 254 10.34 16.12 7.63
N LEU A 255 10.50 17.36 7.14
CA LEU A 255 11.68 17.83 6.42
C LEU A 255 12.70 18.54 7.35
N SER A 256 12.35 18.78 8.61
CA SER A 256 13.23 19.49 9.53
C SER A 256 14.27 18.55 10.14
N ARG A 257 15.54 18.94 10.06
CA ARG A 257 16.65 18.25 10.77
C ARG A 257 16.81 18.68 12.22
N LYS A 258 16.00 19.62 12.69
CA LYS A 258 16.12 20.22 14.05
C LYS A 258 15.24 19.54 15.09
N ILE A 259 14.34 18.66 14.66
CA ILE A 259 13.38 17.99 15.54
C ILE A 259 14.01 16.71 16.08
N GLU A 260 13.82 16.45 17.37
CA GLU A 260 14.27 15.22 17.99
C GLU A 260 13.60 13.99 17.36
N ARG A 261 14.38 12.92 17.20
CA ARG A 261 13.90 11.67 16.61
C ARG A 261 12.81 11.08 17.50
N THR A 262 11.66 10.82 16.89
CA THR A 262 10.53 10.14 17.52
C THR A 262 9.83 9.24 16.50
N THR A 263 9.12 8.21 16.98
CA THR A 263 8.32 7.35 16.10
C THR A 263 7.26 8.13 15.32
N ILE A 264 6.72 9.23 15.90
CA ILE A 264 5.79 10.10 15.19
C ILE A 264 6.47 10.82 14.02
N LEU A 265 7.70 11.33 14.21
CA LEU A 265 8.48 11.96 13.15
C LEU A 265 8.77 10.98 12.00
N SER A 266 9.11 9.73 12.30
CA SER A 266 9.31 8.69 11.29
C SER A 266 8.03 8.44 10.46
N ASN A 267 6.85 8.46 11.09
CA ASN A 267 5.58 8.39 10.36
C ASN A 267 5.25 9.67 9.57
N MET A 268 5.65 10.85 10.06
CA MET A 268 5.57 12.10 9.30
C MET A 268 6.41 12.02 8.03
N CYS A 269 7.63 11.47 8.08
CA CYS A 269 8.46 11.25 6.89
C CYS A 269 7.76 10.35 5.86
N VAL A 270 7.14 9.25 6.28
CA VAL A 270 6.39 8.35 5.38
C VAL A 270 5.20 9.08 4.73
N ALA A 271 4.40 9.79 5.51
CA ALA A 271 3.23 10.50 5.01
C ALA A 271 3.61 11.64 4.05
N ALA A 272 4.61 12.45 4.43
CA ALA A 272 5.14 13.52 3.59
C ALA A 272 5.76 13.00 2.29
N ALA A 273 6.57 11.94 2.35
CA ALA A 273 7.17 11.34 1.15
C ALA A 273 6.10 10.80 0.19
N THR A 274 5.04 10.17 0.73
CA THR A 274 3.91 9.69 -0.06
C THR A 274 3.18 10.84 -0.76
N TYR A 275 2.85 11.91 -0.04
CA TYR A 275 2.22 13.08 -0.62
C TYR A 275 3.09 13.71 -1.73
N LEU A 276 4.37 13.95 -1.44
CA LEU A 276 5.30 14.55 -2.40
C LEU A 276 5.50 13.68 -3.65
N ALA A 277 5.46 12.36 -3.52
CA ALA A 277 5.49 11.45 -4.66
C ALA A 277 4.26 11.57 -5.57
N VAL A 278 3.07 11.84 -5.00
CA VAL A 278 1.87 12.17 -5.79
C VAL A 278 2.08 13.48 -6.55
N VAL A 279 2.67 14.49 -5.90
CA VAL A 279 3.03 15.77 -6.53
C VAL A 279 3.96 15.54 -7.72
N ILE A 280 5.02 14.73 -7.56
CA ILE A 280 5.93 14.37 -8.65
C ILE A 280 5.17 13.72 -9.81
N GLN A 281 4.28 12.75 -9.55
CA GLN A 281 3.52 12.11 -10.62
C GLN A 281 2.54 13.07 -11.32
N TYR A 282 1.93 13.98 -10.58
CA TYR A 282 1.09 15.03 -11.15
C TYR A 282 1.91 15.96 -12.06
N GLU A 283 3.06 16.43 -11.59
CA GLU A 283 3.94 17.34 -12.34
C GLU A 283 4.45 16.70 -13.62
N ARG A 284 4.80 15.42 -13.61
CA ARG A 284 5.18 14.69 -14.83
C ARG A 284 4.09 14.60 -15.89
N LEU A 285 2.82 14.60 -15.47
CA LEU A 285 1.68 14.58 -16.38
C LEU A 285 1.32 16.00 -16.85
N ALA A 286 1.50 16.99 -15.97
CA ALA A 286 1.15 18.38 -16.22
C ALA A 286 2.23 19.17 -16.96
N PHE A 287 3.50 18.80 -16.75
CA PHE A 287 4.67 19.52 -17.21
C PHE A 287 5.65 18.54 -17.88
N GLU A 288 6.18 18.92 -19.04
CA GLU A 288 7.17 18.13 -19.78
C GLU A 288 8.61 18.39 -19.29
N THR A 289 8.82 18.91 -18.07
CA THR A 289 10.13 19.43 -17.59
C THR A 289 10.64 18.88 -16.24
N CYS A 290 11.98 18.88 -16.10
CA CYS A 290 12.90 18.41 -15.02
C CYS A 290 12.67 19.03 -13.60
N PRO A 291 13.31 18.48 -12.53
CA PRO A 291 12.66 18.10 -11.27
C PRO A 291 12.14 19.27 -10.45
N SER A 292 10.92 19.11 -9.94
CA SER A 292 10.35 20.02 -8.96
C SER A 292 11.05 19.95 -7.61
N ALA A 293 10.81 20.96 -6.78
CA ALA A 293 11.18 20.93 -5.37
C ALA A 293 10.64 19.68 -4.63
N ALA A 294 9.59 19.01 -5.16
CA ALA A 294 9.05 17.81 -4.57
C ALA A 294 10.01 16.61 -4.66
N VAL A 295 10.87 16.51 -5.69
CA VAL A 295 11.88 15.45 -5.80
C VAL A 295 12.88 15.53 -4.66
N SER A 296 13.51 16.70 -4.47
CA SER A 296 14.49 16.91 -3.38
C SER A 296 13.86 16.73 -2.00
N LYS A 297 12.63 17.24 -1.79
CA LYS A 297 11.90 17.06 -0.53
C LYS A 297 11.54 15.58 -0.28
N THR A 298 11.19 14.83 -1.31
CA THR A 298 10.90 13.38 -1.19
C THR A 298 12.15 12.62 -0.77
N LEU A 299 13.29 12.88 -1.44
CA LEU A 299 14.57 12.28 -1.08
C LEU A 299 15.00 12.63 0.34
N GLN A 300 14.82 13.89 0.74
CA GLN A 300 15.11 14.34 2.10
C GLN A 300 14.26 13.58 3.13
N ALA A 301 12.95 13.46 2.92
CA ALA A 301 12.08 12.71 3.83
C ALA A 301 12.46 11.22 3.90
N CYS A 302 12.81 10.60 2.75
CA CYS A 302 13.27 9.21 2.70
C CYS A 302 14.63 9.02 3.39
N ALA A 303 15.55 9.96 3.23
CA ALA A 303 16.85 9.94 3.88
C ALA A 303 16.73 10.12 5.40
N SER A 304 15.90 11.06 5.86
CA SER A 304 15.60 11.22 7.30
C SER A 304 15.00 9.93 7.88
N LEU A 305 14.03 9.31 7.18
CA LEU A 305 13.47 8.03 7.63
C LEU A 305 14.52 6.94 7.73
N HIS A 306 15.41 6.84 6.74
CA HIS A 306 16.52 5.88 6.78
C HIS A 306 17.48 6.16 7.95
N GLU A 307 17.85 7.42 8.18
CA GLU A 307 18.71 7.82 9.31
C GLU A 307 18.08 7.47 10.66
N TYR A 308 16.77 7.58 10.76
CA TYR A 308 16.05 7.19 11.98
C TYR A 308 15.95 5.67 12.06
N GLU A 309 15.27 5.02 11.12
CA GLU A 309 14.79 3.65 11.31
C GLU A 309 15.66 2.57 10.62
N GLY A 310 16.57 2.95 9.73
CA GLY A 310 17.39 2.03 8.94
C GLY A 310 16.65 1.35 7.78
N ASP A 311 17.33 0.39 7.14
CA ASP A 311 16.86 -0.24 5.90
C ASP A 311 15.55 -1.02 6.04
N GLY A 312 15.29 -1.61 7.22
CA GLY A 312 14.09 -2.43 7.46
C GLY A 312 12.77 -1.70 7.23
N TYR A 313 12.76 -0.37 7.30
CA TYR A 313 11.57 0.45 7.14
C TYR A 313 11.46 1.16 5.79
N MET A 314 12.50 1.05 4.95
CA MET A 314 12.54 1.71 3.64
C MET A 314 11.48 1.17 2.68
N ARG A 315 10.98 -0.05 2.89
CA ARG A 315 9.82 -0.59 2.17
C ARG A 315 8.62 0.37 2.18
N ARG A 316 8.41 1.11 3.27
CA ARG A 316 7.27 2.04 3.42
C ARG A 316 7.35 3.27 2.52
N VAL A 317 8.56 3.59 2.06
CA VAL A 317 8.84 4.70 1.16
C VAL A 317 9.38 4.22 -0.19
N ALA A 318 9.24 2.93 -0.50
CA ALA A 318 9.70 2.36 -1.77
C ALA A 318 9.03 3.03 -2.97
N TRP A 319 7.70 3.21 -2.96
CA TRP A 319 7.03 3.94 -4.03
C TRP A 319 7.45 5.41 -4.11
N PRO A 320 7.50 6.19 -3.01
CA PRO A 320 8.05 7.55 -3.05
C PRO A 320 9.47 7.64 -3.64
N MET A 321 10.34 6.74 -3.24
CA MET A 321 11.70 6.62 -3.77
C MET A 321 11.72 6.29 -5.25
N PHE A 322 10.84 5.37 -5.70
CA PHE A 322 10.68 5.06 -7.11
C PHE A 322 10.22 6.29 -7.89
N ALA A 323 9.17 6.98 -7.42
CA ALA A 323 8.63 8.18 -8.05
C ALA A 323 9.69 9.28 -8.21
N ALA A 324 10.46 9.55 -7.15
CA ALA A 324 11.58 10.48 -7.18
C ALA A 324 12.70 10.01 -8.12
N GLY A 325 13.06 8.72 -8.06
CA GLY A 325 14.09 8.10 -8.89
C GLY A 325 13.90 8.38 -10.38
N LEU A 326 12.67 8.28 -10.86
CA LEU A 326 12.37 8.53 -12.27
C LEU A 326 12.76 9.96 -12.73
N GLU A 327 12.78 10.94 -11.82
CA GLU A 327 13.08 12.34 -12.12
C GLU A 327 14.51 12.77 -11.80
N ILE A 328 15.29 11.91 -11.14
CA ILE A 328 16.69 12.22 -10.78
C ILE A 328 17.62 12.03 -11.98
N ASP A 329 18.52 13.00 -12.16
CA ASP A 329 19.57 12.96 -13.18
C ASP A 329 20.96 12.74 -12.58
N ASP A 330 21.15 13.06 -11.29
CA ASP A 330 22.48 12.99 -10.70
C ASP A 330 22.87 11.55 -10.31
N PRO A 331 24.10 11.11 -10.64
CA PRO A 331 24.53 9.75 -10.36
C PRO A 331 24.62 9.38 -8.87
N ILE A 332 24.74 10.36 -7.97
CA ILE A 332 24.93 10.12 -6.54
C ILE A 332 23.60 9.66 -5.92
N HIS A 333 22.52 10.42 -6.10
CA HIS A 333 21.20 10.03 -5.63
C HIS A 333 20.68 8.80 -6.37
N GLN A 334 21.00 8.62 -7.66
CA GLN A 334 20.71 7.38 -8.38
C GLN A 334 21.36 6.16 -7.69
N SER A 335 22.64 6.24 -7.34
CA SER A 335 23.35 5.15 -6.68
C SER A 335 22.79 4.87 -5.29
N TRP A 336 22.55 5.93 -4.51
CA TRP A 336 21.94 5.81 -3.18
C TRP A 336 20.56 5.13 -3.22
N LEU A 337 19.70 5.51 -4.17
CA LEU A 337 18.39 4.87 -4.33
C LEU A 337 18.50 3.38 -4.64
N LEU A 338 19.37 3.00 -5.59
CA LEU A 338 19.52 1.61 -5.99
C LEU A 338 20.05 0.74 -4.86
N GLU A 339 21.02 1.23 -4.09
CA GLU A 339 21.54 0.54 -2.92
C GLU A 339 20.41 0.24 -1.91
N ARG A 340 19.54 1.22 -1.66
CA ARG A 340 18.38 1.02 -0.77
C ARG A 340 17.37 0.03 -1.34
N PHE A 341 17.10 0.06 -2.64
CA PHE A 341 16.23 -0.95 -3.27
C PHE A 341 16.81 -2.36 -3.18
N ASP A 342 18.13 -2.50 -3.33
CA ASP A 342 18.82 -3.80 -3.23
C ASP A 342 18.79 -4.32 -1.76
N ASN A 343 18.74 -3.43 -0.76
CA ASN A 343 18.59 -3.80 0.66
C ASN A 343 17.14 -4.12 1.09
N ILE A 344 16.12 -3.67 0.34
CA ILE A 344 14.73 -4.01 0.65
C ILE A 344 14.42 -5.41 0.11
N LYS A 345 14.15 -6.36 1.02
CA LYS A 345 13.67 -7.70 0.65
C LYS A 345 12.38 -7.60 -0.20
N GLY A 346 12.29 -8.39 -1.25
CA GLY A 346 11.03 -8.66 -1.97
C GLY A 346 11.16 -8.68 -3.49
N THR A 347 10.45 -9.60 -4.16
CA THR A 347 10.51 -9.77 -5.62
C THR A 347 10.05 -8.53 -6.38
N ASN A 348 8.97 -7.86 -5.93
CA ASN A 348 8.53 -6.62 -6.55
C ASN A 348 9.53 -5.46 -6.38
N MET A 349 10.26 -5.41 -5.27
CA MET A 349 11.29 -4.41 -5.03
C MET A 349 12.47 -4.62 -5.98
N LYS A 350 12.90 -5.88 -6.17
CA LYS A 350 13.91 -6.26 -7.17
C LYS A 350 13.49 -5.86 -8.59
N ARG A 351 12.23 -6.14 -8.97
CA ARG A 351 11.69 -5.74 -10.30
C ARG A 351 11.67 -4.22 -10.48
N ALA A 352 11.23 -3.47 -9.46
CA ALA A 352 11.24 -2.01 -9.48
C ALA A 352 12.67 -1.46 -9.63
N ALA A 353 13.65 -2.02 -8.91
CA ALA A 353 15.05 -1.66 -9.01
C ALA A 353 15.61 -1.86 -10.42
N ILE A 354 15.28 -2.99 -11.06
CA ILE A 354 15.68 -3.28 -12.45
C ILE A 354 15.11 -2.22 -13.41
N VAL A 355 13.85 -1.84 -13.25
CA VAL A 355 13.23 -0.79 -14.06
C VAL A 355 13.90 0.56 -13.82
N LEU A 356 14.19 0.95 -12.57
CA LEU A 356 14.93 2.18 -12.26
C LEU A 356 16.31 2.20 -12.90
N LYS A 357 17.07 1.09 -12.82
CA LYS A 357 18.36 0.93 -13.49
C LYS A 357 18.22 1.20 -15.00
N GLY A 358 17.18 0.66 -15.63
CA GLY A 358 16.85 0.92 -17.03
C GLY A 358 16.50 2.38 -17.32
N VAL A 359 15.71 3.03 -16.46
CA VAL A 359 15.36 4.45 -16.58
C VAL A 359 16.60 5.33 -16.51
N PHE A 360 17.51 5.09 -15.56
CA PHE A 360 18.73 5.89 -15.41
C PHE A 360 19.64 5.79 -16.63
N LEU A 361 19.74 4.61 -17.22
CA LEU A 361 20.49 4.41 -18.47
C LEU A 361 19.85 5.17 -19.63
N GLU A 362 18.53 5.15 -19.75
CA GLU A 362 17.83 5.85 -20.82
C GLU A 362 17.94 7.37 -20.66
N LYS A 363 17.82 7.91 -19.46
CA LYS A 363 17.99 9.35 -19.19
C LYS A 363 19.40 9.87 -19.52
N ARG A 364 20.43 9.00 -19.43
CA ARG A 364 21.78 9.34 -19.90
C ARG A 364 21.89 9.43 -21.42
N ARG A 365 21.02 8.71 -22.15
CA ARG A 365 20.97 8.70 -23.62
C ARG A 365 20.06 9.79 -24.17
N MET A 366 18.88 9.93 -23.59
CA MET A 366 17.84 10.87 -23.98
C MET A 366 17.61 11.89 -22.87
N LYS A 367 17.71 13.18 -23.20
CA LYS A 367 17.36 14.26 -22.28
C LYS A 367 15.85 14.43 -22.26
N GLY A 368 15.14 13.67 -21.43
CA GLY A 368 13.70 13.82 -21.25
C GLY A 368 13.05 12.79 -20.33
N PRO A 369 11.75 12.95 -20.05
CA PRO A 369 10.98 11.99 -19.26
C PRO A 369 10.95 10.60 -19.91
N VAL A 370 11.08 9.55 -19.10
CA VAL A 370 11.06 8.17 -19.56
C VAL A 370 9.70 7.53 -19.27
N ASP A 371 9.01 7.06 -20.32
CA ASP A 371 7.76 6.30 -20.18
C ASP A 371 8.03 4.81 -19.92
N TYR A 372 8.41 4.50 -18.68
CA TYR A 372 8.70 3.14 -18.25
C TYR A 372 7.49 2.18 -18.36
N LEU A 373 6.25 2.68 -18.37
CA LEU A 373 5.06 1.83 -18.49
C LEU A 373 4.96 1.21 -19.88
N SER A 374 5.37 1.92 -20.94
CA SER A 374 5.44 1.34 -22.29
C SER A 374 6.36 0.11 -22.32
N TRP A 375 7.46 0.12 -21.55
CA TRP A 375 8.39 -1.01 -21.47
C TRP A 375 7.77 -2.22 -20.77
N ILE A 376 6.98 -1.99 -19.73
CA ILE A 376 6.24 -3.06 -19.03
C ILE A 376 5.19 -3.64 -19.97
N LYS A 377 4.40 -2.79 -20.66
CA LYS A 377 3.39 -3.23 -21.64
C LYS A 377 3.99 -4.02 -22.80
N ALA A 378 5.16 -3.59 -23.28
CA ALA A 378 5.90 -4.27 -24.35
C ALA A 378 6.64 -5.54 -23.88
N GLY A 379 6.60 -5.88 -22.58
CA GLY A 379 7.27 -7.05 -22.03
C GLY A 379 8.79 -6.93 -21.89
N LYS A 380 9.37 -5.74 -22.09
CA LYS A 380 10.81 -5.46 -21.90
C LYS A 380 11.21 -5.61 -20.42
N PHE A 381 10.30 -5.26 -19.51
CA PHE A 381 10.46 -5.47 -18.07
C PHE A 381 9.23 -6.17 -17.50
N GLN A 382 9.44 -6.99 -16.47
CA GLN A 382 8.33 -7.53 -15.69
C GLN A 382 7.62 -6.40 -14.92
N GLY A 383 6.29 -6.49 -14.80
CA GLY A 383 5.52 -5.58 -13.96
C GLY A 383 5.79 -5.77 -12.47
N PHE A 384 5.35 -4.83 -11.64
CA PHE A 384 5.50 -4.88 -10.19
C PHE A 384 4.50 -3.94 -9.53
N VAL A 385 4.30 -4.12 -8.23
CA VAL A 385 3.50 -3.20 -7.40
C VAL A 385 4.28 -2.92 -6.12
N ILE A 386 4.55 -1.63 -5.87
CA ILE A 386 5.27 -1.09 -4.70
C ILE A 386 4.56 0.13 -4.10
#